data_AF-Q3MAK2-F1
#
_entry.id   AF-Q3MAK2-F1
#
_cell.length_a   1.000
_cell.length_b   1.000
_cell.length_c   1.000
_cell.angle_alpha   90.00
_cell.angle_beta   90.00
_cell.angle_gamma   90.00
#
_symmetry.space_group_name_H-M   'P 1'
#
loop_
_entity.id
_entity.type
_entity.pdbx_description
1 polymer ?
#
loop_
_entity_poly.entity_id
_entity_poly.type
_entity_poly.pdbx_seq_one_letter_code
_entity_poly.pdbx_strand_id
1 'polypeptide(L)'
;MFQWSKKVVKSVTFNPEVADESLLAVVENYLEKQPEKTFSDLCKEALWQALCVPESVKPALRTTTTEPVEQKIDELQRQLADLEERFFAKESNRLESLERQILQLTQQLAHLAIMVTERPVVYSPPQSAPAADVVNPPNYAVESTEEVDPVISRLSQYLDDF
;
A
#
# COMPACT_ATOMS: atom_id res chain seq x y z
N MET A 1 -9.15 58.89 -20.51
CA MET A 1 -9.52 58.33 -21.83
C MET A 1 -8.60 57.15 -22.10
N PHE A 2 -9.12 55.92 -22.10
CA PHE A 2 -8.33 54.77 -22.51
C PHE A 2 -8.15 54.85 -24.03
N GLN A 3 -6.95 55.18 -24.48
CA GLN A 3 -6.61 54.96 -25.88
C GLN A 3 -6.60 53.45 -26.08
N TRP A 4 -7.61 52.90 -26.77
CA TRP A 4 -7.53 51.53 -27.28
C TRP A 4 -6.37 51.51 -28.27
N SER A 5 -5.20 51.14 -27.74
CA SER A 5 -3.98 50.91 -28.47
C SER A 5 -4.28 50.04 -29.68
N LYS A 6 -3.70 50.44 -30.82
CA LYS A 6 -3.72 49.79 -32.14
C LYS A 6 -4.07 48.30 -32.06
N LYS A 7 -5.08 47.88 -32.82
CA LYS A 7 -5.54 46.48 -32.93
C LYS A 7 -4.39 45.60 -33.46
N VAL A 8 -3.50 45.15 -32.57
CA VAL A 8 -2.41 44.23 -32.91
C VAL A 8 -3.03 42.85 -32.98
N VAL A 9 -3.07 42.28 -34.18
CA VAL A 9 -3.46 40.89 -34.39
C VAL A 9 -2.30 40.04 -33.88
N LYS A 10 -2.48 39.39 -32.73
CA LYS A 10 -1.56 38.38 -32.22
C LYS A 10 -2.08 37.02 -32.65
N SER A 11 -1.27 36.26 -33.36
CA SER A 11 -1.57 34.86 -33.68
C SER A 11 -1.13 33.96 -32.52
N VAL A 12 -1.94 32.94 -32.24
CA VAL A 12 -1.61 31.85 -31.31
C VAL A 12 -1.35 30.62 -32.17
N THR A 13 -0.22 29.96 -31.94
CA THR A 13 0.16 28.73 -32.62
C THR A 13 0.13 27.59 -31.62
N PHE A 14 -0.58 26.52 -31.96
CA PHE A 14 -0.60 25.29 -31.18
C PHE A 14 0.53 24.38 -31.66
N ASN A 15 1.17 23.69 -30.72
CA ASN A 15 2.16 22.69 -31.06
C ASN A 15 1.46 21.35 -31.29
N PRO A 16 2.04 20.43 -32.07
CA PRO A 16 1.51 19.07 -32.26
C PRO A 16 1.82 18.19 -31.03
N GLU A 17 1.51 18.68 -29.83
CA GLU A 17 1.59 17.93 -28.59
C GLU A 17 0.21 17.38 -28.23
N VAL A 18 0.16 16.22 -27.58
CA VAL A 18 -1.09 15.52 -27.23
C VAL A 18 -2.05 16.42 -26.44
N ALA A 19 -1.53 17.30 -25.59
CA ALA A 19 -2.33 18.24 -24.81
C ALA A 19 -2.98 19.31 -25.70
N ASP A 20 -2.22 19.88 -26.64
CA ASP A 20 -2.68 20.91 -27.56
C ASP A 20 -3.68 20.34 -28.58
N GLU A 21 -3.44 19.13 -29.09
CA GLU A 21 -4.37 18.42 -29.98
C GLU A 21 -5.70 18.11 -29.27
N SER A 22 -5.63 17.64 -28.02
CA SER A 22 -6.84 17.39 -27.22
C SER A 22 -7.64 18.68 -26.99
N LEU A 23 -6.96 19.79 -26.69
CA LEU A 23 -7.60 21.09 -26.53
C LEU A 23 -8.26 21.57 -27.83
N LEU A 24 -7.54 21.48 -28.96
CA LEU A 24 -8.06 21.85 -30.28
C LEU A 24 -9.29 21.04 -30.65
N ALA A 25 -9.27 19.73 -30.44
CA ALA A 25 -10.42 18.87 -30.73
C ALA A 25 -11.67 19.27 -29.92
N VAL A 26 -11.50 19.66 -28.65
CA VAL A 26 -12.60 20.16 -27.81
C VAL A 26 -13.13 21.50 -28.32
N VAL A 27 -12.23 22.41 -28.68
CA VAL A 27 -12.59 23.72 -29.23
C VAL A 27 -13.34 23.58 -30.55
N GLU A 28 -12.85 22.74 -31.47
CA GLU A 28 -13.48 22.48 -32.77
C GLU A 28 -14.89 21.90 -32.61
N ASN A 29 -15.05 20.87 -31.78
CA ASN A 29 -16.37 20.29 -31.48
C ASN A 29 -17.34 21.30 -30.85
N TYR A 30 -16.84 22.25 -30.03
CA TYR A 30 -17.68 23.30 -29.47
C TYR A 30 -18.09 24.32 -30.54
N LEU A 31 -17.16 24.73 -31.40
CA LEU A 31 -17.41 25.68 -32.49
C LEU A 31 -18.33 25.09 -33.57
N GLU A 32 -18.23 23.79 -33.84
CA GLU A 32 -19.14 23.09 -34.77
C GLU A 32 -20.61 23.19 -34.33
N LYS A 33 -20.87 23.20 -33.02
CA LYS A 33 -22.21 23.38 -32.45
C LYS A 33 -22.68 24.84 -32.46
N GLN A 34 -21.77 25.80 -32.61
CA GLN A 34 -22.04 27.24 -32.53
C GLN A 34 -21.30 28.00 -33.64
N PRO A 35 -21.79 27.94 -34.90
CA PRO A 35 -21.09 28.50 -36.06
C PRO A 35 -20.93 30.03 -36.02
N GLU A 36 -21.74 30.71 -35.21
CA GLU A 36 -21.70 32.16 -35.03
C GLU A 36 -20.55 32.63 -34.10
N LYS A 37 -19.94 31.72 -33.34
CA LYS A 37 -18.85 32.05 -32.42
C LYS A 37 -17.51 31.75 -33.08
N THR A 38 -16.52 32.59 -32.83
CA THR A 38 -15.13 32.31 -33.20
C THR A 38 -14.30 31.87 -31.99
N PHE A 39 -13.15 31.24 -32.22
CA PHE A 39 -12.18 30.97 -31.16
C PHE A 39 -11.81 32.23 -30.36
N SER A 40 -11.72 33.38 -31.02
CA SER A 40 -11.45 34.66 -30.34
C SER A 40 -12.57 35.03 -29.37
N ASP A 41 -13.82 34.73 -29.69
CA ASP A 41 -14.96 35.03 -28.82
C ASP A 41 -15.01 34.09 -27.63
N LEU A 42 -14.67 32.81 -27.83
CA LEU A 42 -14.44 31.86 -26.74
C LEU A 42 -13.35 32.34 -25.78
N CYS A 43 -12.21 32.79 -26.31
CA CYS A 43 -11.12 33.32 -25.49
C CYS A 43 -11.55 34.57 -24.72
N LYS A 44 -12.32 35.47 -25.33
CA LYS A 44 -12.84 36.67 -24.65
C LYS A 44 -13.80 36.27 -23.53
N GLU A 45 -14.71 35.34 -23.77
CA GLU A 45 -15.67 34.86 -22.77
C GLU A 45 -14.94 34.19 -21.60
N ALA A 46 -13.97 33.31 -21.87
CA ALA A 46 -13.14 32.67 -20.85
C ALA A 46 -12.33 33.70 -20.04
N LEU A 47 -11.76 34.69 -20.70
CA LEU A 47 -11.01 35.76 -20.04
C LEU A 47 -11.93 36.63 -19.16
N TRP A 48 -13.13 36.94 -19.63
CA TRP A 48 -14.15 37.64 -18.85
C TRP A 48 -14.55 36.83 -17.61
N GLN A 49 -14.77 35.52 -17.75
CA GLN A 49 -15.06 34.64 -16.61
C GLN A 49 -13.89 34.60 -15.61
N ALA A 50 -12.65 34.53 -16.09
CA ALA A 50 -11.46 34.46 -15.24
C ALA A 50 -11.17 35.76 -14.49
N LEU A 51 -11.40 36.92 -15.12
CA LEU A 51 -11.02 38.23 -14.58
C LEU A 51 -12.16 38.97 -13.87
N CYS A 52 -13.41 38.74 -14.30
CA CYS A 52 -14.55 39.53 -13.82
C CYS A 52 -15.47 38.77 -12.86
N VAL A 53 -15.35 37.44 -12.73
CA VAL A 53 -16.16 36.66 -11.78
C VAL A 53 -15.33 36.36 -10.53
N PRO A 54 -15.72 36.88 -9.34
CA PRO A 54 -15.06 36.52 -8.09
C PRO A 54 -15.19 35.01 -7.84
N GLU A 55 -14.14 34.38 -7.30
CA GLU A 55 -14.07 32.92 -7.14
C GLU A 55 -15.24 32.31 -6.36
N SER A 56 -15.95 33.10 -5.55
CA SER A 56 -17.14 32.66 -4.81
C SER A 56 -18.37 32.38 -5.69
N VAL A 57 -18.40 32.83 -6.94
CA VAL A 57 -19.52 32.62 -7.89
C VAL A 57 -19.05 31.87 -9.15
N LYS A 58 -17.80 31.39 -9.20
CA LYS A 58 -17.37 30.47 -10.27
C LYS A 58 -18.35 29.29 -10.28
N PRO A 59 -19.19 29.12 -11.31
CA PRO A 59 -19.83 27.85 -11.51
C PRO A 59 -18.66 26.90 -11.76
N ALA A 60 -18.41 25.97 -10.83
CA ALA A 60 -17.44 24.90 -11.03
C ALA A 60 -17.60 24.43 -12.46
N LEU A 61 -16.59 24.69 -13.29
CA LEU A 61 -16.58 24.55 -14.74
C LEU A 61 -17.43 23.34 -15.11
N ARG A 62 -18.72 23.57 -15.42
CA ARG A 62 -19.65 22.51 -15.78
C ARG A 62 -19.28 22.17 -17.21
N THR A 63 -18.21 21.40 -17.34
CA THR A 63 -17.89 20.63 -18.53
C THR A 63 -19.20 19.94 -18.91
N THR A 64 -19.74 20.26 -20.07
CA THR A 64 -21.03 19.76 -20.59
C THR A 64 -20.94 18.28 -20.99
N THR A 65 -20.28 17.48 -20.17
CA THR A 65 -20.09 16.02 -20.24
C THR A 65 -19.90 15.47 -18.81
N THR A 66 -20.44 16.14 -17.78
CA THR A 66 -20.34 15.66 -16.39
C THR A 66 -21.32 14.54 -16.04
N GLU A 67 -22.45 14.37 -16.73
CA GLU A 67 -23.38 13.28 -16.42
C GLU A 67 -22.71 11.88 -16.41
N PRO A 68 -21.92 11.48 -17.42
CA PRO A 68 -21.22 10.20 -17.37
C PRO A 68 -20.05 10.18 -16.37
N VAL A 69 -19.56 11.34 -15.93
CA VAL A 69 -18.43 11.43 -14.99
C VAL A 69 -18.91 11.40 -13.55
N GLU A 70 -19.98 12.12 -13.20
CA GLU A 70 -20.64 12.05 -11.88
C GLU A 70 -21.16 10.63 -11.63
N GLN A 71 -21.83 10.00 -12.61
CA GLN A 71 -22.23 8.59 -12.49
C GLN A 71 -21.04 7.64 -12.28
N LYS A 72 -19.91 7.91 -12.94
CA LYS A 72 -18.69 7.10 -12.79
C LYS A 72 -18.00 7.35 -11.45
N ILE A 73 -18.08 8.56 -10.90
CA ILE A 73 -17.61 8.88 -9.56
C ILE A 73 -18.48 8.17 -8.52
N ASP A 74 -19.80 8.19 -8.67
CA ASP A 74 -20.71 7.50 -7.76
C ASP A 74 -20.50 5.98 -7.78
N GLU A 75 -20.28 5.40 -8.96
CA GLU A 75 -19.94 3.98 -9.10
C GLU A 75 -18.59 3.65 -8.47
N LEU A 76 -17.56 4.48 -8.68
CA LEU A 76 -16.25 4.29 -8.04
C LEU A 76 -16.33 4.42 -6.52
N GLN A 77 -17.12 5.35 -5.99
CA GLN A 77 -17.36 5.48 -4.55
C GLN A 77 -18.05 4.24 -3.99
N ARG A 78 -19.04 3.69 -4.72
CA ARG A 78 -19.71 2.45 -4.34
C ARG A 78 -18.75 1.25 -4.35
N GLN A 79 -17.91 1.14 -5.37
CA GLN A 79 -16.90 0.09 -5.47
C GLN A 79 -15.87 0.19 -4.34
N LEU A 80 -15.47 1.40 -3.97
CA LEU A 80 -14.55 1.65 -2.88
C LEU A 80 -15.18 1.25 -1.54
N ALA A 81 -16.44 1.59 -1.30
CA ALA A 81 -17.17 1.18 -0.09
C ALA A 81 -17.32 -0.34 0.03
N ASP A 82 -17.67 -1.04 -1.06
CA ASP A 82 -17.75 -2.52 -1.09
C ASP A 82 -16.36 -3.16 -0.88
N LEU A 83 -15.31 -2.57 -1.45
CA LEU A 83 -13.94 -3.04 -1.25
C LEU A 83 -13.49 -2.86 0.20
N GLU A 84 -13.77 -1.70 0.80
CA GLU A 84 -13.49 -1.41 2.21
C GLU A 84 -14.22 -2.39 3.11
N GLU A 85 -15.52 -2.61 2.91
CA GLU A 85 -16.31 -3.56 3.70
C GLU A 85 -15.74 -4.98 3.61
N ARG A 86 -15.43 -5.46 2.40
CA ARG A 86 -14.83 -6.79 2.20
C ARG A 86 -13.43 -6.88 2.81
N PHE A 87 -12.65 -5.82 2.73
CA PHE A 87 -11.32 -5.77 3.32
C PHE A 87 -11.38 -5.81 4.85
N PHE A 88 -12.25 -4.99 5.46
CA PHE A 88 -12.46 -4.99 6.90
C PHE A 88 -13.01 -6.32 7.40
N ALA A 89 -14.00 -6.91 6.73
CA ALA A 89 -14.56 -8.21 7.12
C ALA A 89 -13.51 -9.32 7.02
N LYS A 90 -12.74 -9.35 5.92
CA LYS A 90 -11.68 -10.34 5.71
C LYS A 90 -10.56 -10.18 6.73
N GLU A 91 -10.12 -8.95 6.98
CA GLU A 91 -9.04 -8.73 7.92
C GLU A 91 -9.47 -8.94 9.36
N SER A 92 -10.70 -8.57 9.72
CA SER A 92 -11.28 -8.87 11.02
C SER A 92 -11.35 -10.38 11.25
N ASN A 93 -11.79 -11.17 10.27
CA ASN A 93 -11.86 -12.62 10.40
C ASN A 93 -10.46 -13.26 10.54
N ARG A 94 -9.49 -12.76 9.76
CA ARG A 94 -8.11 -13.24 9.83
C ARG A 94 -7.47 -12.89 11.18
N LEU A 95 -7.67 -11.67 11.66
CA LEU A 95 -7.21 -11.22 12.98
C LEU A 95 -7.82 -12.07 14.10
N GLU A 96 -9.12 -12.28 14.07
CA GLU A 96 -9.82 -13.10 15.07
C GLU A 96 -9.35 -14.57 15.04
N SER A 97 -9.04 -15.11 13.86
CA SER A 97 -8.45 -16.44 13.72
C SER A 97 -7.06 -16.53 14.37
N LEU A 98 -6.21 -15.52 14.12
CA LEU A 98 -4.88 -15.44 14.74
C LEU A 98 -4.97 -15.29 16.26
N GLU A 99 -5.90 -14.47 16.75
CA GLU A 99 -6.14 -14.30 18.18
C GLU A 99 -6.54 -15.62 18.86
N ARG A 100 -7.46 -16.37 18.24
CA ARG A 100 -7.83 -17.72 18.70
C ARG A 100 -6.63 -18.68 18.72
N GLN A 101 -5.78 -18.65 17.70
CA GLN A 101 -4.60 -19.51 17.63
C GLN A 101 -3.58 -19.17 18.73
N ILE A 102 -3.34 -17.88 18.97
CA ILE A 102 -2.46 -17.42 20.06
C ILE A 102 -3.02 -17.85 21.42
N LEU A 103 -4.33 -17.72 21.63
CA LEU A 103 -4.97 -18.18 22.86
C LEU A 103 -4.79 -19.69 23.09
N GLN A 104 -4.94 -20.49 22.02
CA GLN A 104 -4.73 -21.94 22.09
C GLN A 104 -3.28 -22.30 22.39
N LEU A 105 -2.32 -21.67 21.71
CA LEU A 105 -0.90 -21.88 21.96
C LEU A 105 -0.50 -21.48 23.38
N THR A 106 -1.04 -20.37 23.87
CA THR A 106 -0.82 -19.90 25.24
C THR A 106 -1.32 -20.92 26.26
N GLN A 107 -2.51 -21.49 26.04
CA GLN A 107 -3.01 -22.58 26.89
C GLN A 107 -2.14 -23.83 26.81
N GLN A 108 -1.68 -24.23 25.62
CA GLN A 108 -0.79 -25.39 25.49
C GLN A 108 0.55 -25.19 26.21
N LEU A 109 1.13 -23.99 26.12
CA LEU A 109 2.34 -23.63 26.84
C LEU A 109 2.12 -23.61 28.36
N ALA A 110 0.97 -23.12 28.83
CA ALA A 110 0.63 -23.16 30.25
C ALA A 110 0.55 -24.61 30.77
N HIS A 111 -0.12 -25.52 30.05
CA HIS A 111 -0.16 -26.94 30.42
C HIS A 111 1.23 -27.58 30.41
N LEU A 112 2.05 -27.29 29.40
CA LEU A 112 3.41 -27.80 29.34
C LEU A 112 4.28 -27.27 30.49
N ALA A 113 4.16 -25.98 30.82
CA ALA A 113 4.86 -25.37 31.94
C ALA A 113 4.47 -26.03 33.27
N ILE A 114 3.18 -26.33 33.47
CA ILE A 114 2.71 -27.07 34.65
C ILE A 114 3.34 -28.48 34.67
N MET A 115 3.31 -29.23 33.56
CA MET A 115 3.91 -30.57 33.49
C MET A 115 5.42 -30.59 33.73
N VAL A 116 6.14 -29.55 33.31
CA VAL A 116 7.59 -29.43 33.55
C VAL A 116 7.87 -29.08 35.00
N THR A 117 7.05 -28.21 35.61
CA THR A 117 7.23 -27.76 37.00
C THR A 117 6.82 -28.82 38.01
N GLU A 118 5.81 -29.64 37.68
CA GLU A 118 5.34 -30.75 38.54
C GLU A 118 6.12 -32.06 38.37
N ARG A 119 7.21 -32.08 37.60
CA ARG A 119 8.10 -33.25 37.59
C ARG A 119 8.60 -33.52 39.03
N PRO A 120 8.29 -34.68 39.64
CA PRO A 120 8.86 -35.03 40.93
C PRO A 120 10.37 -35.14 40.72
N VAL A 121 11.13 -34.23 41.32
CA VAL A 121 12.57 -34.41 41.49
C VAL A 121 12.73 -35.57 42.46
N VAL A 122 12.81 -36.80 41.91
CA VAL A 122 13.34 -37.94 42.66
C VAL A 122 14.81 -37.63 42.89
N TYR A 123 15.09 -37.03 44.04
CA TYR A 123 16.45 -36.92 44.59
C TYR A 123 16.94 -38.35 44.87
N SER A 124 17.61 -38.96 43.90
CA SER A 124 18.46 -40.11 44.16
C SER A 124 19.76 -39.59 44.80
N PRO A 125 20.08 -39.96 46.06
CA PRO A 125 21.32 -39.51 46.69
C PRO A 125 22.51 -40.11 45.93
N PRO A 126 23.60 -39.35 45.71
CA PRO A 126 24.77 -39.88 45.04
C PRO A 126 25.43 -40.95 45.92
N GLN A 127 25.42 -42.20 45.45
CA GLN A 127 26.22 -43.28 46.03
C GLN A 127 27.70 -42.91 45.89
N SER A 128 28.39 -42.80 47.03
CA SER A 128 29.82 -42.59 47.12
C SER A 128 30.58 -43.77 46.53
N ALA A 129 31.36 -43.54 45.47
CA ALA A 129 32.41 -44.44 45.01
C ALA A 129 33.79 -43.86 45.41
N PRO A 130 34.74 -44.68 45.87
CA PRO A 130 35.99 -44.21 46.44
C PRO A 130 36.96 -43.73 45.35
N ALA A 131 37.69 -42.66 45.67
CA ALA A 131 38.74 -42.09 44.86
C ALA A 131 39.93 -43.06 44.72
N ALA A 132 40.39 -43.27 43.48
CA ALA A 132 41.70 -43.85 43.21
C ALA A 132 42.32 -43.16 41.98
N ASP A 133 43.38 -42.42 42.30
CA ASP A 133 44.58 -42.08 41.56
C ASP A 133 44.62 -41.23 40.28
N VAL A 134 45.53 -40.27 40.42
CA VAL A 134 46.11 -39.26 39.53
C VAL A 134 46.89 -39.90 38.37
N VAL A 135 46.85 -39.28 37.17
CA VAL A 135 47.98 -38.91 36.27
C VAL A 135 47.47 -38.70 34.82
N ASN A 136 47.86 -37.58 34.20
CA ASN A 136 47.53 -37.10 32.84
C ASN A 136 48.83 -37.08 31.97
N PRO A 137 48.88 -36.77 30.64
CA PRO A 137 48.04 -37.05 29.45
C PRO A 137 48.85 -37.76 28.30
N PRO A 138 48.32 -38.00 27.07
CA PRO A 138 48.38 -36.98 25.99
C PRO A 138 47.18 -36.97 25.01
N ASN A 139 46.95 -35.80 24.37
CA ASN A 139 46.29 -35.55 23.08
C ASN A 139 45.16 -36.49 22.62
N TYR A 140 43.90 -36.09 22.79
CA TYR A 140 42.88 -36.23 21.74
C TYR A 140 41.95 -35.02 21.76
N ALA A 141 41.45 -34.71 20.57
CA ALA A 141 40.75 -33.50 20.18
C ALA A 141 39.63 -33.08 21.14
N VAL A 142 39.47 -31.77 21.26
CA VAL A 142 38.21 -31.16 21.71
C VAL A 142 37.15 -31.51 20.66
N GLU A 143 36.49 -32.66 20.80
CA GLU A 143 35.16 -32.84 20.25
C GLU A 143 34.22 -32.10 21.19
N SER A 144 34.05 -30.81 20.92
CA SER A 144 32.83 -30.10 21.29
C SER A 144 31.67 -30.94 20.77
N THR A 145 30.97 -31.62 21.67
CA THR A 145 29.65 -32.20 21.41
C THR A 145 28.72 -31.01 21.21
N GLU A 146 28.78 -30.38 20.04
CA GLU A 146 27.76 -29.43 19.62
C GLU A 146 26.46 -30.23 19.55
N GLU A 147 25.53 -29.93 20.45
CA GLU A 147 24.11 -30.20 20.24
C GLU A 147 23.73 -29.51 18.93
N VAL A 148 23.87 -30.24 17.81
CA VAL A 148 23.43 -29.74 16.52
C VAL A 148 21.92 -29.63 16.61
N ASP A 149 21.44 -28.39 16.67
CA ASP A 149 20.03 -28.05 16.63
C ASP A 149 19.38 -28.79 15.45
N PRO A 150 18.32 -29.59 15.67
CA PRO A 150 17.66 -30.36 14.62
C PRO A 150 17.16 -29.47 13.46
N VAL A 151 16.95 -28.17 13.71
CA VAL A 151 16.61 -27.19 12.67
C VAL A 151 17.81 -26.91 11.76
N ILE A 152 19.02 -26.82 12.31
CA ILE A 152 20.25 -26.59 11.55
C ILE A 152 20.57 -27.81 10.69
N SER A 153 20.40 -29.03 11.19
CA SER A 153 20.56 -30.26 10.37
C SER A 153 19.60 -30.27 9.19
N ARG A 154 18.35 -29.80 9.37
CA ARG A 154 17.37 -29.74 8.29
C ARG A 154 17.69 -28.68 7.24
N LEU A 155 18.31 -27.56 7.64
CA LEU A 155 18.67 -26.49 6.71
C LEU A 155 19.97 -26.81 5.95
N SER A 156 20.91 -27.50 6.60
CA SER A 156 22.16 -27.98 5.99
C SER A 156 21.91 -28.77 4.69
N GLN A 157 20.89 -29.65 4.67
CA GLN A 157 20.61 -30.49 3.50
C GLN A 157 20.25 -29.69 2.24
N TYR A 158 19.81 -28.43 2.39
CA TYR A 158 19.43 -27.57 1.26
C TYR A 158 20.57 -26.63 0.83
N LEU A 159 21.63 -26.51 1.63
CA LEU A 159 22.79 -25.67 1.33
C LEU A 159 23.85 -26.40 0.51
N ASP A 160 23.90 -27.74 0.56
CA ASP A 160 24.82 -28.56 -0.26
C ASP A 160 24.38 -28.69 -1.74
N ASP A 161 23.17 -28.22 -2.09
CA ASP A 161 22.59 -28.30 -3.45
C ASP A 161 22.79 -27.01 -4.29
N PHE A 162 23.64 -26.09 -3.84
CA PHE A 162 24.06 -24.87 -4.57
C PHE A 162 25.55 -24.92 -4.95
#